data_AF-A0A7U9XJQ2-F1
#
_entry.id   AF-A0A7U9XJQ2-F1
#
_cell.length_a   1.000
_cell.length_b   1.000
_cell.length_c   1.000
_cell.angle_alpha   90.00
_cell.angle_beta   90.00
_cell.angle_gamma   90.00
#
_symmetry.space_group_name_H-M   'P 1'
#
loop_
_entity.id
_entity.type
_entity.pdbx_description
1 polymer ?
#
loop_
_entity_poly.entity_id
_entity_poly.type
_entity_poly.pdbx_seq_one_letter_code
_entity_poly.pdbx_strand_id
1 'polypeptide(L)'
;MLFVGAFSLSSFAGSSKTALMREWGILLNNTSQVDDPEIFAKGKNAVVLEKDVQRAADFYILNGLNETEARAKAEAYMMEYEAMYSKAIQAGFQVTDNEVKSYIEELKKEVEAATNMDDVMAVINQFESEDAYWEYEFEVYRKSLPIQNYVKSLEMTQDELEAVKQQAVQNERYVK
;
A
#
# COMPACT_ATOMS: atom_id res chain seq x y z
N MET A 1 -6.64 -7.56 -2.51
CA MET A 1 -5.23 -7.13 -2.41
C MET A 1 -5.20 -5.94 -1.47
N LEU A 2 -4.56 -6.06 -0.30
CA LEU A 2 -4.32 -4.92 0.57
C LEU A 2 -3.35 -4.01 -0.17
N PHE A 3 -3.80 -2.83 -0.58
CA PHE A 3 -2.92 -1.70 -0.88
C PHE A 3 -2.94 -0.87 0.38
N VAL A 4 -1.79 -0.72 1.03
CA VAL A 4 -1.66 -0.05 2.33
C VAL A 4 -1.75 1.47 2.11
N GLY A 5 -2.97 1.90 1.76
CA GLY A 5 -3.48 3.28 1.68
C GLY A 5 -4.89 3.31 2.28
N ALA A 6 -5.72 4.30 1.92
CA ALA A 6 -7.08 4.51 2.42
C ALA A 6 -7.92 3.23 2.51
N PHE A 7 -7.82 2.35 1.52
CA PHE A 7 -8.73 1.21 1.34
C PHE A 7 -8.43 -0.04 2.19
N SER A 8 -7.56 0.09 3.20
CA SER A 8 -7.49 -0.91 4.28
C SER A 8 -8.73 -0.90 5.20
N LEU A 9 -9.62 0.11 5.06
CA LEU A 9 -10.86 0.32 5.83
C LEU A 9 -11.78 -0.91 5.96
N SER A 10 -11.81 -1.80 4.96
CA SER A 10 -12.64 -3.02 5.01
C SER A 10 -12.13 -4.07 6.01
N SER A 11 -10.90 -3.93 6.50
CA SER A 11 -10.27 -4.88 7.43
C SER A 11 -10.63 -4.62 8.90
N PHE A 12 -11.16 -3.44 9.22
CA PHE A 12 -11.48 -3.07 10.59
C PHE A 12 -12.97 -3.26 10.86
N ALA A 13 -13.35 -4.27 11.65
CA ALA A 13 -14.73 -4.51 12.10
C ALA A 13 -14.84 -4.22 13.61
N GLY A 14 -15.79 -3.37 14.05
CA GLY A 14 -16.04 -3.09 15.47
C GLY A 14 -16.42 -1.65 15.79
N SER A 15 -16.89 -1.37 17.00
CA SER A 15 -17.43 -0.07 17.46
C SER A 15 -16.36 0.98 17.84
N SER A 16 -15.07 0.70 17.61
CA SER A 16 -13.95 1.64 17.86
C SER A 16 -13.15 2.02 16.60
N LYS A 17 -13.71 1.83 15.39
CA LYS A 17 -13.03 2.08 14.11
C LYS A 17 -12.36 3.46 14.05
N THR A 18 -13.06 4.52 14.41
CA THR A 18 -12.54 5.89 14.26
C THR A 18 -11.26 6.18 15.07
N ALA A 19 -11.12 5.61 16.27
CA ALA A 19 -9.90 5.78 17.08
C ALA A 19 -8.71 5.05 16.44
N LEU A 20 -8.95 3.83 15.96
CA LEU A 20 -7.96 3.05 15.25
C LEU A 20 -7.60 3.68 13.89
N MET A 21 -8.57 4.29 13.19
CA MET A 21 -8.31 5.04 11.95
C MET A 21 -7.47 6.29 12.23
N ARG A 22 -7.69 6.95 13.36
CA ARG A 22 -6.84 8.05 13.79
C ARG A 22 -5.40 7.57 14.04
N GLU A 23 -5.22 6.48 14.77
CA GLU A 23 -3.89 5.89 14.99
C GLU A 23 -3.23 5.50 13.67
N TRP A 24 -3.99 4.92 12.74
CA TRP A 24 -3.51 4.61 11.40
C TRP A 24 -3.10 5.86 10.62
N GLY A 25 -3.90 6.93 10.66
CA GLY A 25 -3.57 8.22 10.04
C GLY A 25 -2.28 8.84 10.59
N ILE A 26 -2.05 8.73 11.90
CA ILE A 26 -0.80 9.18 12.54
C ILE A 26 0.40 8.38 11.99
N LEU A 27 0.28 7.06 11.90
CA LEU A 27 1.34 6.19 11.39
C LEU A 27 1.63 6.44 9.89
N LEU A 28 0.58 6.66 9.09
CA LEU A 28 0.72 7.04 7.69
C LEU A 28 1.44 8.39 7.53
N ASN A 29 1.02 9.41 8.28
CA ASN A 29 1.65 10.71 8.22
C ASN A 29 3.13 10.62 8.64
N ASN A 30 3.43 9.99 9.77
CA ASN A 30 4.81 9.84 10.26
C ASN A 30 5.72 9.13 9.24
N THR A 31 5.23 8.05 8.62
CA THR A 31 6.02 7.30 7.63
C THR A 31 6.15 8.03 6.29
N SER A 32 5.20 8.92 5.96
CA SER A 32 5.27 9.78 4.77
C SER A 32 6.32 10.88 4.87
N GLN A 33 6.63 11.33 6.10
CA GLN A 33 7.60 12.40 6.37
C GLN A 33 9.06 11.93 6.50
N VAL A 34 9.33 10.64 6.26
CA VAL A 34 10.70 10.10 6.30
C VAL A 34 11.45 10.48 5.03
N ASP A 35 12.27 11.52 5.14
CA ASP A 35 13.24 11.92 4.11
C ASP A 35 14.40 10.93 4.04
N ASP A 36 14.93 10.69 2.83
CA ASP A 36 16.06 9.79 2.56
C ASP A 36 15.96 8.42 3.25
N PRO A 37 14.90 7.64 2.98
CA PRO A 37 14.65 6.40 3.68
C PRO A 37 15.73 5.35 3.45
N GLU A 38 16.07 4.64 4.52
CA GLU A 38 17.00 3.51 4.45
C GLU A 38 16.47 2.41 3.52
N ILE A 39 17.39 1.76 2.80
CA ILE A 39 17.08 0.61 1.95
C ILE A 39 17.03 -0.63 2.84
N PHE A 40 15.85 -1.23 2.96
CA PHE A 40 15.69 -2.52 3.64
C PHE A 40 16.23 -3.67 2.79
N ALA A 41 15.85 -3.72 1.51
CA ALA A 41 16.30 -4.75 0.58
C ALA A 41 16.43 -4.20 -0.84
N LYS A 42 17.34 -4.79 -1.62
CA LYS A 42 17.56 -4.42 -3.02
C LYS A 42 17.68 -5.67 -3.88
N GLY A 43 16.73 -5.84 -4.79
CA GLY A 43 16.77 -6.83 -5.85
C GLY A 43 17.39 -6.28 -7.14
N LYS A 44 17.33 -7.08 -8.20
CA LYS A 44 17.85 -6.70 -9.52
C LYS A 44 17.13 -5.50 -10.13
N ASN A 45 15.81 -5.41 -9.93
CA ASN A 45 14.93 -4.41 -10.54
C ASN A 45 13.95 -3.78 -9.52
N ALA A 46 14.10 -4.09 -8.24
CA ALA A 46 13.21 -3.68 -7.16
C ALA A 46 14.03 -3.19 -5.96
N VAL A 47 13.52 -2.19 -5.25
CA VAL A 47 14.11 -1.65 -4.03
C VAL A 47 13.00 -1.55 -3.00
N VAL A 48 13.19 -2.20 -1.86
CA VAL A 48 12.28 -2.12 -0.71
C VAL A 48 12.88 -1.16 0.30
N LEU A 49 12.11 -0.16 0.70
CA LEU A 49 12.52 0.86 1.68
C LEU A 49 12.05 0.47 3.09
N GLU A 50 12.87 0.77 4.08
CA GLU A 50 12.60 0.48 5.49
C GLU A 50 11.31 1.16 5.96
N LYS A 51 11.07 2.42 5.56
CA LYS A 51 9.82 3.13 5.90
C LYS A 51 8.56 2.42 5.40
N ASP A 52 8.62 1.77 4.24
CA ASP A 52 7.46 1.09 3.66
C ASP A 52 7.21 -0.26 4.35
N VAL A 53 8.29 -0.95 4.78
CA VAL A 53 8.18 -2.13 5.63
C VAL A 53 7.61 -1.77 7.00
N GLN A 54 8.11 -0.70 7.61
CA GLN A 54 7.62 -0.23 8.91
C GLN A 54 6.12 0.11 8.84
N ARG A 55 5.69 0.88 7.83
CA ARG A 55 4.27 1.20 7.61
C ARG A 55 3.41 -0.06 7.49
N ALA A 56 3.87 -1.07 6.75
CA ALA A 56 3.15 -2.33 6.62
C ALA A 56 3.15 -3.14 7.94
N ALA A 57 4.23 -3.07 8.74
CA ALA A 57 4.30 -3.70 10.05
C ALA A 57 3.33 -3.03 11.03
N ASP A 58 3.30 -1.70 11.06
CA ASP A 58 2.36 -0.91 11.87
C ASP A 58 0.91 -1.27 11.55
N PHE A 59 0.58 -1.42 10.26
CA PHE A 59 -0.73 -1.90 9.85
C PHE A 59 -1.07 -3.27 10.46
N TYR A 60 -0.14 -4.23 10.41
CA TYR A 60 -0.38 -5.56 10.99
C TYR A 60 -0.47 -5.53 12.53
N ILE A 61 0.31 -4.67 13.19
CA ILE A 61 0.24 -4.46 14.64
C ILE A 61 -1.11 -3.90 15.04
N LEU A 62 -1.61 -2.88 14.33
CA LEU A 62 -2.96 -2.32 14.56
C LEU A 62 -4.06 -3.36 14.36
N ASN A 63 -3.83 -4.37 13.52
CA ASN A 63 -4.75 -5.49 13.31
C ASN A 63 -4.54 -6.66 14.30
N GLY A 64 -3.75 -6.46 15.36
CA GLY A 64 -3.60 -7.39 16.48
C GLY A 64 -2.46 -8.40 16.35
N LEU A 65 -1.58 -8.28 15.35
CA LEU A 65 -0.34 -9.08 15.31
C LEU A 65 0.68 -8.52 16.30
N ASN A 66 1.52 -9.39 16.87
CA ASN A 66 2.67 -8.91 17.63
C ASN A 66 3.77 -8.37 16.70
N GLU A 67 4.70 -7.58 17.25
CA GLU A 67 5.74 -6.90 16.48
C GLU A 67 6.56 -7.84 15.59
N THR A 68 7.01 -8.99 16.11
CA THR A 68 7.84 -9.94 15.36
C THR A 68 7.07 -10.54 14.18
N GLU A 69 5.82 -10.96 14.40
CA GLU A 69 4.97 -11.53 13.35
C GLU A 69 4.58 -10.47 12.30
N ALA A 70 4.21 -9.27 12.76
CA ALA A 70 3.86 -8.14 11.92
C ALA A 70 5.04 -7.74 11.04
N ARG A 71 6.25 -7.66 11.60
CA ARG A 71 7.47 -7.34 10.87
C ARG A 71 7.77 -8.38 9.80
N ALA A 72 7.79 -9.66 10.15
CA ALA A 72 8.05 -10.72 9.19
C ALA A 72 7.03 -10.72 8.03
N LYS A 73 5.76 -10.45 8.34
CA LYS A 73 4.70 -10.36 7.34
C LYS A 73 4.82 -9.11 6.46
N ALA A 74 5.20 -7.98 7.04
CA ALA A 74 5.42 -6.72 6.33
C ALA A 74 6.60 -6.81 5.36
N GLU A 75 7.70 -7.42 5.78
CA GLU A 75 8.87 -7.65 4.93
C GLU A 75 8.49 -8.51 3.71
N ALA A 76 7.79 -9.63 3.94
CA ALA A 76 7.31 -10.48 2.86
C ALA A 76 6.39 -9.73 1.90
N TYR A 77 5.40 -9.01 2.44
CA TYR A 77 4.46 -8.23 1.65
C TYR A 77 5.14 -7.14 0.80
N MET A 78 6.09 -6.39 1.37
CA MET A 78 6.76 -5.31 0.64
C MET A 78 7.72 -5.83 -0.41
N MET A 79 8.41 -6.95 -0.16
CA MET A 79 9.20 -7.63 -1.20
C MET A 79 8.31 -8.08 -2.36
N GLU A 80 7.14 -8.68 -2.08
CA GLU A 80 6.16 -9.06 -3.11
C GLU A 80 5.66 -7.86 -3.91
N TYR A 81 5.33 -6.77 -3.22
CA TYR A 81 4.81 -5.56 -3.81
C TYR A 81 5.82 -4.94 -4.81
N GLU A 82 7.08 -4.79 -4.40
CA GLU A 82 8.13 -4.25 -5.26
C GLU A 82 8.46 -5.17 -6.44
N ALA A 83 8.47 -6.48 -6.23
CA ALA A 83 8.69 -7.44 -7.30
C ALA A 83 7.54 -7.42 -8.33
N MET A 84 6.28 -7.30 -7.87
CA MET A 84 5.12 -7.18 -8.74
C MET A 84 5.10 -5.86 -9.50
N TYR A 85 5.49 -4.76 -8.85
CA TYR A 85 5.68 -3.48 -9.51
C TYR A 85 6.71 -3.61 -10.64
N SER A 86 7.89 -4.16 -10.33
CA SER A 86 8.94 -4.39 -11.34
C SER A 86 8.44 -5.23 -12.51
N LYS A 87 7.65 -6.29 -12.27
CA LYS A 87 7.08 -7.11 -13.34
C LYS A 87 6.09 -6.34 -14.20
N ALA A 88 5.21 -5.55 -13.58
CA ALA A 88 4.25 -4.71 -14.30
C ALA A 88 4.97 -3.73 -15.25
N ILE A 89 5.99 -3.03 -14.75
CA ILE A 89 6.79 -2.10 -15.57
C ILE A 89 7.47 -2.83 -16.74
N GLN A 90 8.08 -4.00 -16.49
CA GLN A 90 8.74 -4.80 -17.54
C GLN A 90 7.77 -5.32 -18.59
N ALA A 91 6.52 -5.61 -18.21
CA ALA A 91 5.44 -6.00 -19.11
C ALA A 91 4.80 -4.81 -19.83
N GLY A 92 5.29 -3.58 -19.62
CA GLY A 92 4.82 -2.37 -20.29
C GLY A 92 3.62 -1.70 -19.62
N PHE A 93 3.20 -2.17 -18.43
CA PHE A 93 2.15 -1.52 -17.66
C PHE A 93 2.75 -0.34 -16.90
N GLN A 94 2.45 0.86 -17.37
CA GLN A 94 2.83 2.13 -16.77
C GLN A 94 1.58 2.99 -16.63
N VAL A 95 1.62 3.95 -15.70
CA VAL A 95 0.57 4.96 -15.58
C VAL A 95 1.21 6.33 -15.62
N THR A 96 0.51 7.27 -16.23
CA THR A 96 0.84 8.69 -16.24
C THR A 96 0.28 9.37 -15.00
N ASP A 97 0.87 10.51 -14.61
CA ASP A 97 0.37 11.33 -13.51
C ASP A 97 -1.10 11.73 -13.70
N ASN A 98 -1.54 11.96 -14.95
CA ASN A 98 -2.92 12.30 -15.25
C ASN A 98 -3.88 11.11 -15.01
N GLU A 99 -3.47 9.89 -15.30
CA GLU A 99 -4.26 8.68 -15.01
C GLU A 99 -4.39 8.47 -13.51
N VAL A 100 -3.30 8.68 -12.75
CA VAL A 100 -3.32 8.58 -11.28
C VAL A 100 -4.22 9.66 -10.68
N LYS A 101 -4.11 10.91 -11.14
CA LYS A 101 -4.98 12.01 -10.69
C LYS A 101 -6.45 11.73 -11.01
N SER A 102 -6.75 11.28 -12.22
CA SER A 102 -8.12 10.93 -12.61
C SER A 102 -8.69 9.82 -11.73
N TYR A 103 -7.88 8.82 -11.40
CA TYR A 103 -8.27 7.76 -10.47
C TYR A 103 -8.53 8.29 -9.05
N ILE A 104 -7.68 9.17 -8.53
CA ILE A 104 -7.87 9.81 -7.22
C ILE A 104 -9.15 10.66 -7.18
N GLU A 105 -9.48 11.39 -8.24
CA GLU A 105 -10.72 12.17 -8.30
C GLU A 105 -11.96 11.28 -8.26
N GLU A 106 -11.93 10.08 -8.86
CA GLU A 106 -13.01 9.11 -8.69
C GLU A 106 -13.04 8.53 -7.27
N LEU A 107 -11.88 8.25 -6.66
CA LEU A 107 -11.80 7.79 -5.28
C LEU A 107 -12.37 8.81 -4.28
N LYS A 108 -12.10 10.10 -4.48
CA LYS A 108 -12.67 11.18 -3.65
C LYS A 108 -14.20 11.15 -3.66
N LYS A 109 -14.80 11.01 -4.84
CA LYS A 109 -16.26 10.89 -4.99
C LYS A 109 -16.81 9.65 -4.29
N GLU A 110 -16.09 8.52 -4.36
CA GLU A 110 -16.47 7.30 -3.65
C GLU A 110 -16.43 7.51 -2.12
N VAL A 111 -15.41 8.19 -1.60
CA VAL A 111 -15.28 8.52 -0.17
C VAL A 111 -16.42 9.45 0.28
N GLU A 112 -16.74 10.50 -0.48
CA GLU A 112 -17.84 11.42 -0.18
C GLU A 112 -19.21 10.70 -0.13
N ALA A 113 -19.38 9.67 -0.97
CA ALA A 113 -20.60 8.86 -1.00
C ALA A 113 -20.60 7.71 0.03
N ALA A 114 -19.47 7.46 0.71
CA ALA A 114 -19.30 6.29 1.56
C ALA A 114 -19.97 6.46 2.93
N THR A 115 -20.60 5.40 3.41
CA THR A 115 -21.23 5.40 4.75
C THR A 115 -20.21 5.43 5.89
N ASN A 116 -18.94 5.16 5.61
CA ASN A 116 -17.82 5.22 6.54
C ASN A 116 -16.94 6.46 6.34
N MET A 117 -17.47 7.55 5.76
CA MET A 117 -16.73 8.79 5.55
C MET A 117 -16.05 9.31 6.83
N ASP A 118 -16.71 9.25 7.99
CA ASP A 118 -16.13 9.68 9.28
C ASP A 118 -14.85 8.92 9.64
N ASP A 119 -14.79 7.63 9.31
CA ASP A 119 -13.62 6.80 9.53
C ASP A 119 -12.49 7.17 8.56
N VAL A 120 -12.82 7.51 7.31
CA VAL A 120 -11.84 8.01 6.33
C VAL A 120 -11.29 9.36 6.76
N MET A 121 -12.17 10.28 7.17
CA MET A 121 -11.79 11.60 7.66
C MET A 121 -10.94 11.52 8.92
N ALA A 122 -11.12 10.50 9.77
CA ALA A 122 -10.25 10.30 10.92
C ALA A 122 -8.78 10.03 10.53
N VAL A 123 -8.54 9.39 9.37
CA VAL A 123 -7.21 9.22 8.78
C VAL A 123 -6.72 10.54 8.18
N ILE A 124 -7.52 11.14 7.29
CA ILE A 124 -7.17 12.37 6.54
C ILE A 124 -6.80 13.51 7.49
N ASN A 125 -7.57 13.69 8.56
CA ASN A 125 -7.36 14.75 9.55
C ASN A 125 -6.06 14.60 10.37
N GLN A 126 -5.27 13.55 10.17
CA GLN A 126 -3.94 13.41 10.79
C GLN A 126 -2.82 13.98 9.93
N PHE A 127 -3.10 14.32 8.68
CA PHE A 127 -2.19 15.03 7.79
C PHE A 127 -2.31 16.54 7.99
N GLU A 128 -1.32 17.31 7.55
CA GLU A 128 -1.32 18.77 7.68
C GLU A 128 -2.49 19.42 6.92
N SER A 129 -2.92 18.78 5.84
CA SER A 129 -4.10 19.14 5.07
C SER A 129 -4.65 17.92 4.33
N GLU A 130 -5.88 18.03 3.86
CA GLU A 130 -6.45 17.02 2.96
C GLU A 130 -5.64 16.90 1.65
N ASP A 131 -5.13 18.01 1.11
CA ASP A 131 -4.26 17.99 -0.07
C ASP A 131 -2.97 17.19 0.19
N ALA A 132 -2.36 17.33 1.38
CA ALA A 132 -1.18 16.56 1.76
C ALA A 132 -1.47 15.05 1.82
N TYR A 133 -2.66 14.67 2.29
CA TYR A 133 -3.09 13.27 2.26
C TYR A 133 -3.26 12.74 0.83
N TRP A 134 -3.91 13.51 -0.05
CA TRP A 134 -4.10 13.08 -1.44
C TRP A 134 -2.81 13.06 -2.24
N GLU A 135 -1.84 13.91 -1.92
CA GLU A 135 -0.48 13.84 -2.47
C GLU A 135 0.26 12.57 -2.01
N TYR A 136 0.10 12.19 -0.75
CA TYR A 136 0.58 10.89 -0.27
C TYR A 136 -0.07 9.71 -1.02
N GLU A 137 -1.39 9.69 -1.17
CA GLU A 137 -2.10 8.64 -1.92
C GLU A 137 -1.71 8.64 -3.41
N PHE A 138 -1.41 9.80 -4.00
CA PHE A 138 -0.88 9.90 -5.37
C PHE A 138 0.42 9.11 -5.53
N GLU A 139 1.38 9.23 -4.63
CA GLU A 139 2.62 8.46 -4.68
C GLU A 139 2.38 6.95 -4.46
N VAL A 140 1.42 6.58 -3.61
CA VAL A 140 1.00 5.17 -3.44
C VAL A 140 0.40 4.61 -4.74
N TYR A 141 -0.49 5.36 -5.40
CA TYR A 141 -1.19 4.91 -6.60
C TYR A 141 -0.34 4.93 -7.87
N ARG A 142 0.70 5.77 -7.93
CA ARG A 142 1.72 5.70 -9.00
C ARG A 142 2.34 4.31 -9.14
N LYS A 143 2.54 3.60 -8.03
CA LYS A 143 3.06 2.22 -8.04
C LYS A 143 1.94 1.19 -8.06
N SER A 144 0.84 1.45 -7.35
CA SER A 144 -0.25 0.48 -7.21
C SER A 144 -1.02 0.25 -8.50
N LEU A 145 -1.31 1.30 -9.29
CA LEU A 145 -2.12 1.17 -10.51
C LEU A 145 -1.46 0.33 -11.61
N PRO A 146 -0.16 0.46 -11.92
CA PRO A 146 0.53 -0.46 -12.83
C PRO A 146 0.35 -1.92 -12.44
N ILE A 147 0.49 -2.24 -11.14
CA ILE A 147 0.31 -3.59 -10.62
C ILE A 147 -1.13 -4.05 -10.83
N GLN A 148 -2.13 -3.21 -10.50
CA GLN A 148 -3.53 -3.55 -10.70
C GLN A 148 -3.85 -3.82 -12.18
N ASN A 149 -3.33 -2.98 -13.08
CA ASN A 149 -3.56 -3.13 -14.52
C ASN A 149 -2.89 -4.41 -15.05
N TYR A 150 -1.68 -4.72 -14.60
CA TYR A 150 -1.00 -5.97 -14.92
C TYR A 150 -1.80 -7.18 -14.45
N VAL A 151 -2.23 -7.21 -13.18
CA VAL A 151 -3.03 -8.32 -12.63
C VAL A 151 -4.35 -8.48 -13.37
N LYS A 152 -5.07 -7.38 -13.65
CA LYS A 152 -6.32 -7.41 -14.43
C LYS A 152 -6.09 -7.97 -15.83
N SER A 153 -4.98 -7.62 -16.48
CA SER A 153 -4.66 -8.11 -17.84
C SER A 153 -4.40 -9.60 -17.92
N LEU A 154 -3.98 -10.22 -16.80
CA LEU A 154 -3.70 -11.65 -16.74
C LEU A 154 -4.96 -12.48 -16.46
N GLU A 155 -6.14 -11.83 -16.33
CA GLU A 155 -7.42 -12.44 -15.93
C GLU A 155 -7.32 -13.30 -14.65
N MET A 156 -6.31 -13.04 -13.82
CA MET A 156 -5.96 -13.92 -12.71
C MET A 156 -7.03 -13.86 -11.62
N THR A 157 -7.43 -15.04 -11.19
CA THR A 157 -8.14 -15.22 -9.91
C THR A 157 -7.23 -14.81 -8.75
N GLN A 158 -7.84 -14.55 -7.60
CA GLN A 158 -7.10 -14.19 -6.39
C GLN A 158 -6.09 -15.28 -5.99
N ASP A 159 -6.43 -16.56 -6.16
CA ASP A 159 -5.55 -17.68 -5.82
C ASP A 159 -4.32 -17.76 -6.76
N GLU A 160 -4.52 -17.52 -8.05
CA GLU A 160 -3.42 -17.48 -9.02
C GLU A 160 -2.47 -16.31 -8.75
N LEU A 161 -3.04 -15.17 -8.33
CA LEU A 161 -2.26 -14.00 -7.96
C LEU A 161 -1.34 -14.30 -6.77
N GLU A 162 -1.87 -15.00 -5.75
CA GLU A 162 -1.07 -15.43 -4.60
C GLU A 162 0.08 -16.38 -5.01
N ALA A 163 -0.16 -17.29 -5.97
CA ALA A 163 0.91 -18.16 -6.47
C ALA A 163 2.03 -17.38 -7.18
N VAL A 164 1.69 -16.38 -7.99
CA VAL A 164 2.70 -15.54 -8.69
C VAL A 164 3.50 -14.67 -7.72
N LYS A 165 2.85 -14.18 -6.64
CA LYS A 165 3.53 -13.46 -5.56
C LYS A 165 4.56 -14.34 -4.86
N GLN A 166 4.17 -15.55 -4.44
CA GLN A 166 5.08 -16.51 -3.81
C GLN A 166 6.30 -16.82 -4.69
N GLN A 167 6.08 -16.98 -6.01
CA GLN A 167 7.17 -17.20 -6.95
C GLN A 167 8.08 -15.96 -7.09
N ALA A 168 7.52 -14.75 -7.04
CA ALA A 168 8.29 -13.52 -7.09
C ALA A 168 9.27 -13.40 -5.91
N VAL A 169 8.81 -13.67 -4.68
CA VAL A 169 9.67 -13.67 -3.48
C VAL A 169 10.80 -14.67 -3.57
N GLN A 170 10.51 -15.89 -4.05
CA GLN A 170 11.54 -16.90 -4.22
C GLN A 170 12.62 -16.43 -5.18
N ASN A 171 12.24 -15.88 -6.34
CA ASN A 171 13.19 -15.43 -7.36
C ASN A 171 14.12 -14.30 -6.88
N GLU A 172 13.67 -13.43 -5.98
CA GLU A 172 14.50 -12.35 -5.43
C GLU A 172 15.45 -12.80 -4.31
N ARG A 173 15.16 -13.93 -3.63
CA ARG A 173 16.06 -14.50 -2.61
C ARG A 173 17.25 -15.30 -3.17
N TYR A 174 17.22 -15.66 -4.46
CA TYR A 174 18.26 -16.49 -5.11
C TYR A 174 19.29 -15.70 -5.95
N VAL A 175 19.19 -14.37 -6.03
CA VAL A 175 20.22 -13.56 -6.70
C VAL A 175 21.36 -13.26 -5.71
N LYS A 176 22.28 -14.21 -5.57
CA LYS A 176 23.62 -13.99 -4.98
C LYS A 176 24.66 -13.85 -6.07
#